data_AF-A0A916G5J7-F1
#
_entry.id   AF-A0A916G5J7-F1
#
_cell.length_a   1.000
_cell.length_b   1.000
_cell.length_c   1.000
_cell.angle_alpha   90.00
_cell.angle_beta   90.00
_cell.angle_gamma   90.00
#
_symmetry.space_group_name_H-M   'P 1'
#
loop_
_entity.id
_entity.type
_entity.pdbx_description
1 polymer ?
#
loop_
_entity_poly.entity_id
_entity_poly.type
_entity_poly.pdbx_seq_one_letter_code
_entity_poly.pdbx_strand_id
1 'polypeptide(L)'
;TVYSQLIMRWQVSAAGPLPEGLAEKLGYVTTLLLNPWVVSSVAATFMAGVSWMLAMTKFELSYAYPFVSLNYVLVLIAGFMLFNETLSAAKLAGTALVLLGIVVIARG
;
A
#
# COMPACT_ATOMS: atom_id res chain seq x y z
N THR A 1 5.22 -2.02 2.96
CA THR A 1 4.11 -1.99 1.98
C THR A 1 3.10 -0.89 2.27
N VAL A 2 2.50 -0.82 3.47
CA VAL A 2 1.54 0.27 3.83
C VAL A 2 2.18 1.65 3.69
N TYR A 3 3.31 1.89 4.34
CA TYR A 3 4.08 3.14 4.22
C TYR A 3 4.30 3.51 2.75
N SER A 4 4.74 2.56 1.95
CA SER A 4 5.03 2.77 0.53
C SER A 4 3.80 3.19 -0.27
N GLN A 5 2.65 2.56 -0.03
CA GLN A 5 1.38 2.95 -0.66
C GLN A 5 0.94 4.36 -0.27
N LEU A 6 1.08 4.73 1.01
CA LEU A 6 0.72 6.06 1.49
C LEU A 6 1.64 7.14 0.91
N ILE A 7 2.95 6.91 0.89
CA ILE A 7 3.90 7.88 0.33
C ILE A 7 3.71 8.03 -1.18
N MET A 8 3.50 6.93 -1.91
CA MET A 8 3.23 7.01 -3.34
C MET A 8 1.95 7.78 -3.62
N ARG A 9 0.87 7.51 -2.87
CA ARG A 9 -0.39 8.26 -2.97
C ARG A 9 -0.17 9.75 -2.70
N TRP A 10 0.53 10.08 -1.63
CA TRP A 10 0.82 11.47 -1.27
C TRP A 10 1.64 12.20 -2.33
N GLN A 11 2.74 11.61 -2.79
CA GLN A 11 3.65 12.25 -3.75
C GLN A 11 3.04 12.38 -5.14
N VAL A 12 2.30 11.37 -5.62
CA VAL A 12 1.57 11.45 -6.89
C VAL A 12 0.48 12.53 -6.83
N SER A 13 -0.27 12.60 -5.73
CA SER A 13 -1.29 13.64 -5.57
C SER A 13 -0.69 15.05 -5.48
N ALA A 14 0.49 15.20 -4.86
CA ALA A 14 1.20 16.48 -4.78
C ALA A 14 1.84 16.93 -6.11
N ALA A 15 2.26 15.97 -6.96
CA ALA A 15 2.92 16.26 -8.22
C ALA A 15 1.96 16.75 -9.33
N GLY A 16 0.65 16.53 -9.18
CA GLY A 16 -0.37 17.01 -10.11
C GLY A 16 -0.67 16.05 -11.27
N PRO A 17 -1.46 16.51 -12.27
CA PRO A 17 -1.86 15.66 -13.39
C PRO A 17 -0.69 15.33 -14.32
N LEU A 18 -0.74 14.16 -14.94
CA LEU A 18 0.25 13.74 -15.92
C LEU A 18 0.21 14.66 -17.16
N PRO A 19 1.34 15.24 -17.61
CA PRO A 19 1.39 16.04 -18.83
C PRO A 19 0.98 15.23 -20.07
N GLU A 20 0.54 15.87 -21.15
CA GLU A 20 0.09 15.15 -22.36
C GLU A 20 1.25 14.70 -23.27
N GLY A 21 2.27 15.55 -23.42
CA GLY A 21 3.41 15.30 -24.30
C GLY A 21 4.42 14.30 -23.75
N LEU A 22 5.08 13.57 -24.65
CA LEU A 22 5.97 12.44 -24.27
C LEU A 22 7.23 12.92 -23.55
N ALA A 23 7.80 14.05 -23.97
CA ALA A 23 8.99 14.62 -23.34
C ALA A 23 8.68 15.12 -21.91
N GLU A 24 7.52 15.77 -21.72
CA GLU A 24 7.07 16.25 -20.42
C GLU A 24 6.69 15.08 -19.49
N LYS A 25 6.07 14.02 -20.03
CA LYS A 25 5.81 12.77 -19.29
C LYS A 25 7.09 12.14 -18.76
N LEU A 26 8.12 12.05 -19.60
CA LEU A 26 9.41 11.51 -19.18
C LEU A 26 9.97 12.37 -18.04
N GLY A 27 10.08 13.68 -18.22
CA GLY A 27 10.57 14.59 -17.18
C GLY A 27 9.79 14.51 -15.86
N TYR A 28 8.46 14.41 -15.95
CA TYR A 28 7.57 14.23 -14.80
C TYR A 28 7.90 12.95 -14.02
N VAL A 29 7.98 11.81 -14.73
CA VAL A 29 8.28 10.51 -14.11
C VAL A 29 9.68 10.50 -13.50
N THR A 30 10.70 11.03 -14.19
CA THR A 30 12.07 11.07 -13.65
C THR A 30 12.13 11.91 -12.37
N THR A 31 11.45 13.06 -12.35
CA THR A 31 11.38 13.93 -11.17
C THR A 31 10.70 13.23 -10.00
N LEU A 32 9.60 12.51 -10.27
CA LEU A 32 8.89 11.75 -9.26
C LEU A 32 9.73 10.59 -8.72
N LEU A 33 10.46 9.88 -9.57
CA LEU A 33 11.35 8.78 -9.18
C LEU A 33 12.54 9.24 -8.34
N LEU A 34 13.08 10.44 -8.62
CA LEU A 34 14.19 11.02 -7.85
C LEU A 34 13.75 11.72 -6.57
N ASN A 35 12.44 11.82 -6.31
CA ASN A 35 11.92 12.39 -5.09
C ASN A 35 12.37 11.57 -3.87
N PRO A 36 13.00 12.16 -2.84
CA PRO A 36 13.52 11.43 -1.69
C PRO A 36 12.47 10.56 -0.98
N TRP A 37 11.20 10.99 -0.95
CA TRP A 37 10.10 10.22 -0.37
C TRP A 37 9.71 9.01 -1.25
N VAL A 38 9.73 9.17 -2.57
CA VAL A 38 9.49 8.03 -3.47
C VAL A 38 10.63 7.03 -3.37
N VAL A 39 11.87 7.50 -3.29
CA VAL A 39 13.05 6.64 -3.06
C VAL A 39 12.95 5.91 -1.73
N SER A 40 12.55 6.59 -0.64
CA SER A 40 12.35 5.93 0.67
C SER A 40 11.23 4.88 0.61
N SER A 41 10.16 5.14 -0.14
CA SER A 41 9.07 4.18 -0.38
C SER A 41 9.56 2.92 -1.12
N VAL A 42 10.44 3.08 -2.12
CA VAL A 42 11.07 1.97 -2.84
C VAL A 42 11.98 1.17 -1.91
N ALA A 43 12.84 1.84 -1.14
CA ALA A 43 13.72 1.18 -0.16
C ALA A 43 12.90 0.41 0.90
N ALA A 44 11.83 1.00 1.42
CA ALA A 44 10.94 0.34 2.38
C ALA A 44 10.21 -0.87 1.75
N THR A 45 9.88 -0.81 0.45
CA THR A 45 9.26 -1.92 -0.28
C THR A 45 10.25 -3.07 -0.43
N PHE A 46 11.50 -2.77 -0.81
CA PHE A 46 12.55 -3.76 -0.90
C PHE A 46 12.79 -4.45 0.45
N MET A 47 12.93 -3.67 1.53
CA MET A 47 13.08 -4.20 2.88
C MET A 47 11.88 -5.05 3.33
N ALA A 48 10.66 -4.64 2.99
CA ALA A 48 9.46 -5.45 3.27
C ALA A 48 9.48 -6.78 2.51
N GLY A 49 9.96 -6.79 1.26
CA GLY A 49 10.15 -8.01 0.47
C GLY A 49 11.20 -8.95 1.07
N VAL A 50 12.33 -8.42 1.55
CA VAL A 50 13.34 -9.19 2.27
C VAL A 50 12.76 -9.79 3.55
N SER A 51 12.06 -8.99 4.36
CA SER A 51 11.40 -9.48 5.57
C SER A 51 10.36 -10.55 5.28
N TRP A 52 9.61 -10.42 4.19
CA TRP A 52 8.64 -11.43 3.76
C TRP A 52 9.33 -12.74 3.34
N MET A 53 10.39 -12.65 2.55
CA MET A 53 11.20 -13.80 2.16
C MET A 53 11.73 -14.55 3.39
N LEU A 54 12.25 -13.80 4.38
CA LEU A 54 12.71 -14.38 5.64
C LEU A 54 11.57 -14.99 6.46
N ALA A 55 10.40 -14.36 6.51
CA ALA A 55 9.23 -14.91 7.19
C ALA A 55 8.79 -16.25 6.57
N MET A 56 8.80 -16.36 5.24
CA MET A 56 8.47 -17.59 4.53
C MET A 56 9.45 -18.74 4.79
N THR A 57 10.64 -18.48 5.32
CA THR A 57 11.56 -19.55 5.77
C THR A 57 11.10 -20.21 7.08
N LYS A 58 10.24 -19.54 7.86
CA LYS A 58 9.82 -19.98 9.20
C LYS A 58 8.33 -20.28 9.29
N PHE A 59 7.53 -19.68 8.43
CA PHE A 59 6.08 -19.78 8.46
C PHE A 59 5.55 -20.28 7.13
N GLU A 60 4.51 -21.11 7.19
CA GLU A 60 3.74 -21.46 6.01
C GLU A 60 3.00 -20.24 5.45
N LEU A 61 2.78 -20.25 4.13
CA LEU A 61 2.13 -19.15 3.44
C LEU A 61 0.72 -18.87 3.98
N SER A 62 -0.01 -19.93 4.34
CA SER A 62 -1.35 -19.89 4.96
C SER A 62 -1.36 -19.12 6.28
N TYR A 63 -0.34 -19.30 7.12
CA TYR A 63 -0.19 -18.58 8.39
C TYR A 63 0.19 -17.11 8.19
N ALA A 64 1.02 -16.82 7.18
CA ALA A 64 1.53 -15.47 6.94
C ALA A 64 0.51 -14.56 6.23
N TYR A 65 -0.37 -15.12 5.40
CA TYR A 65 -1.36 -14.37 4.60
C TYR A 65 -2.32 -13.48 5.41
N PRO A 66 -2.87 -13.92 6.56
CA PRO A 66 -3.66 -13.08 7.46
C PRO A 66 -3.03 -11.72 7.77
N PHE A 67 -1.71 -11.67 7.96
CA PHE A 67 -0.98 -10.44 8.25
C PHE A 67 -0.85 -9.52 7.03
N VAL A 68 -0.79 -10.08 5.83
CA VAL A 68 -0.80 -9.29 4.59
C VAL A 68 -2.12 -8.55 4.44
N SER A 69 -3.22 -9.22 4.75
CA SER A 69 -4.56 -8.63 4.64
C SER A 69 -4.81 -7.52 5.66
N LEU A 70 -4.13 -7.54 6.82
CA LEU A 70 -4.16 -6.42 7.77
C LEU A 70 -3.67 -5.11 7.13
N ASN A 71 -2.73 -5.18 6.17
CA ASN A 71 -2.27 -3.99 5.45
C ASN A 71 -3.43 -3.28 4.73
N TYR A 72 -4.41 -4.02 4.21
CA TYR A 72 -5.57 -3.43 3.53
C TYR A 72 -6.37 -2.53 4.47
N VAL A 73 -6.60 -3.00 5.70
CA VAL A 73 -7.31 -2.24 6.74
C VAL A 73 -6.52 -1.02 7.15
N LEU A 74 -5.21 -1.16 7.35
CA LEU A 74 -4.33 -0.04 7.71
C LEU A 74 -4.33 1.03 6.61
N VAL A 75 -4.27 0.63 5.34
CA VAL A 75 -4.31 1.56 4.20
C VAL A 75 -5.67 2.25 4.10
N LEU A 76 -6.77 1.55 4.33
CA LEU A 76 -8.11 2.15 4.33
C LEU A 76 -8.25 3.21 5.43
N ILE A 77 -7.86 2.89 6.66
CA ILE A 77 -7.91 3.81 7.81
C ILE A 77 -6.99 5.01 7.56
N ALA A 78 -5.76 4.75 7.14
CA ALA A 78 -4.81 5.82 6.82
C ALA A 78 -5.29 6.68 5.64
N GLY A 79 -5.97 6.10 4.65
CA GLY A 79 -6.55 6.83 3.53
C GLY A 79 -7.66 7.78 3.94
N PHE A 80 -8.53 7.34 4.85
CA PHE A 80 -9.54 8.20 5.48
C PHE A 80 -8.90 9.33 6.28
N MET A 81 -7.93 9.03 7.15
CA MET A 81 -7.34 10.02 8.06
C MET A 81 -6.39 11.01 7.39
N LEU A 82 -5.54 10.54 6.46
CA LEU A 82 -4.47 11.34 5.86
C LEU A 82 -4.88 12.01 4.54
N PHE A 83 -5.76 11.35 3.77
CA PHE A 83 -6.16 11.84 2.44
C PHE A 83 -7.63 12.28 2.39
N ASN A 84 -8.35 12.25 3.52
CA ASN A 84 -9.79 12.57 3.61
C ASN A 84 -10.63 11.79 2.59
N GLU A 85 -10.25 10.55 2.29
CA GLU A 85 -11.02 9.71 1.37
C GLU A 85 -12.36 9.34 1.98
N THR A 86 -13.44 9.38 1.20
CA THR A 86 -14.76 9.00 1.70
C THR A 86 -14.82 7.50 2.01
N LEU A 87 -15.13 7.20 3.28
CA LEU A 87 -15.49 5.87 3.74
C LEU A 87 -16.98 5.66 3.49
N SER A 88 -17.30 5.04 2.35
CA SER A 88 -18.67 4.60 2.10
C SER A 88 -19.03 3.40 2.98
N ALA A 89 -20.32 3.27 3.30
CA ALA A 89 -20.83 2.10 4.01
C ALA A 89 -20.45 0.78 3.29
N ALA A 90 -20.40 0.79 1.95
CA ALA A 90 -19.97 -0.35 1.15
C ALA A 90 -18.49 -0.72 1.38
N LYS A 91 -17.56 0.27 1.43
CA LYS A 91 -16.14 0.01 1.72
C LYS A 91 -15.96 -0.57 3.13
N LEU A 92 -16.69 -0.05 4.10
CA LEU A 92 -16.67 -0.56 5.48
C LEU A 92 -17.21 -1.99 5.57
N ALA A 93 -18.38 -2.25 4.96
CA ALA A 93 -18.97 -3.59 4.94
C ALA A 93 -18.07 -4.61 4.24
N GLY A 94 -17.49 -4.25 3.08
CA GLY A 94 -16.52 -5.10 2.37
C GLY A 94 -15.27 -5.39 3.21
N THR A 95 -14.75 -4.38 3.90
CA THR A 95 -13.58 -4.54 4.79
C THR A 95 -13.90 -5.46 5.96
N ALA A 96 -15.09 -5.32 6.57
CA ALA A 96 -15.55 -6.22 7.63
C ALA A 96 -15.67 -7.67 7.14
N LEU A 97 -16.17 -7.89 5.92
CA LEU A 97 -16.24 -9.23 5.31
C LEU A 97 -14.85 -9.84 5.08
N VAL A 98 -13.88 -9.05 4.58
CA VAL A 98 -12.48 -9.51 4.43
C VAL A 98 -11.89 -9.88 5.79
N LEU A 99 -12.10 -9.06 6.82
CA LEU A 99 -11.67 -9.33 8.20
C LEU A 99 -12.26 -10.63 8.74
N LEU A 100 -13.56 -10.85 8.57
CA LEU A 100 -14.22 -12.09 8.97
C LEU A 100 -13.64 -13.31 8.25
N GLY A 101 -13.40 -13.20 6.94
CA GLY A 101 -12.75 -14.26 6.15
C GLY A 101 -11.37 -14.62 6.69
N ILE A 102 -10.57 -13.62 7.07
CA ILE A 102 -9.24 -13.84 7.68
C ILE A 102 -9.35 -14.54 9.02
N VAL A 103 -10.31 -14.14 9.88
CA VAL A 103 -10.50 -14.78 11.19
C VAL A 103 -10.87 -16.25 11.04
N VAL A 104 -11.70 -16.59 10.05
CA VAL A 104 -12.03 -17.98 9.72
C VAL A 104 -10.79 -18.74 9.26
N ILE A 105 -10.02 -18.20 8.31
CA ILE A 105 -8.78 -18.83 7.81
C ILE A 105 -7.74 -19.00 8.91
N ALA A 106 -7.62 -18.04 9.84
CA ALA A 106 -6.64 -18.11 10.92
C ALA A 106 -7.02 -19.10 12.02
N ARG A 107 -8.29 -19.53 12.09
CA ARG A 107 -8.81 -20.46 13.12
C ARG A 107 -9.16 -21.85 12.60
N GLY A 108 -9.21 -22.04 11.28
CA GLY A 108 -9.47 -23.33 10.62
C GLY A 108 -8.20 -23.89 10.04
#